data_AF-A0A7U9PYY7-F1
#
_entry.id   AF-A0A7U9PYY7-F1
#
_cell.length_a   1.000
_cell.length_b   1.000
_cell.length_c   1.000
_cell.angle_alpha   90.00
_cell.angle_beta   90.00
_cell.angle_gamma   90.00
#
_symmetry.space_group_name_H-M   'P 1'
#
loop_
_entity.id
_entity.type
_entity.pdbx_description
1 polymer ?
#
loop_
_entity_poly.entity_id
_entity_poly.type
_entity_poly.pdbx_seq_one_letter_code
_entity_poly.pdbx_strand_id
1 'polypeptide(L)'
;MPQHQRTLLVGGTAVIVRTSNRTTLGLDVTKAGGIVVRGPHHTTDAEATALVERRRRWIYRQLNHLAETSPTPPYGTSPTGSSSPSSAAGTDSASSPTTH
;
A
#
# COMPACT_ATOMS: atom_id res chain seq x y z
N MET A 1 4.76 21.93 21.38
CA MET A 1 5.32 20.75 22.07
C MET A 1 6.21 19.99 21.09
N PRO A 2 7.52 19.88 21.34
CA PRO A 2 8.44 19.25 20.38
C PRO A 2 8.16 17.75 20.28
N GLN A 3 7.97 17.26 19.06
CA GLN A 3 7.91 15.82 18.78
C GLN A 3 9.34 15.31 18.78
N HIS A 4 9.71 14.40 19.69
CA HIS A 4 11.03 13.76 19.61
C HIS A 4 10.97 12.67 18.54
N GLN A 5 11.57 12.98 17.38
CA GLN A 5 11.84 12.02 16.32
C GLN A 5 13.29 11.55 16.47
N ARG A 6 13.48 10.23 16.39
CA ARG A 6 14.80 9.60 16.38
C ARG A 6 14.83 8.49 15.33
N THR A 7 15.99 8.26 14.75
CA THR A 7 16.21 7.21 13.75
C THR A 7 17.11 6.15 14.38
N LEU A 8 16.69 4.89 14.28
CA LEU A 8 17.40 3.73 14.77
C LEU A 8 17.68 2.79 13.60
N LEU A 9 18.76 2.02 13.71
CA LEU A 9 19.05 0.93 12.79
C LEU A 9 18.74 -0.39 13.49
N VAL A 10 17.74 -1.11 13.00
CA VAL A 10 17.36 -2.44 13.52
C VAL A 10 17.61 -3.47 12.43
N GLY A 11 18.60 -4.33 12.62
CA GLY A 11 18.93 -5.40 11.66
C GLY A 11 19.28 -4.90 10.25
N GLY A 12 19.84 -3.68 10.13
CA GLY A 12 20.18 -3.05 8.85
C GLY A 12 19.08 -2.17 8.24
N THR A 13 17.88 -2.14 8.84
CA THR A 13 16.76 -1.31 8.36
C THR A 13 16.63 -0.03 9.18
N ALA A 14 16.43 1.10 8.51
CA ALA A 14 16.16 2.38 9.15
C ALA A 14 14.73 2.40 9.73
N VAL A 15 14.63 2.55 11.05
CA VAL A 15 13.39 2.66 11.81
C VAL A 15 13.29 4.07 12.37
N ILE A 16 12.21 4.77 12.03
CA ILE A 16 11.93 6.12 12.55
C ILE A 16 10.99 5.98 13.73
N VAL A 17 11.47 6.32 14.93
CA VAL A 17 10.65 6.36 16.13
C VAL A 17 10.16 7.78 16.35
N ARG A 18 8.84 7.97 16.29
CA ARG A 18 8.17 9.24 16.54
C ARG A 18 7.41 9.13 17.85
N THR A 19 7.89 9.84 18.86
CA THR A 19 7.15 9.96 20.11
C THR A 19 6.12 11.08 20.02
N SER A 20 4.92 10.82 20.52
CA SER A 20 3.79 11.75 20.49
C SER A 20 2.92 11.54 21.72
N ASN A 21 1.94 12.42 21.95
CA ASN A 21 0.97 12.29 23.04
C ASN A 21 -0.08 11.20 22.74
N ARG A 22 0.39 9.98 22.47
CA ARG A 22 -0.43 8.78 22.27
C ARG A 22 -0.21 7.84 23.44
N THR A 23 -1.26 7.13 23.80
CA THR A 23 -1.24 6.09 24.85
C THR A 23 -0.81 4.72 24.33
N THR A 24 -0.78 4.53 23.00
CA THR A 24 -0.50 3.22 22.38
C THR A 24 0.65 3.28 21.38
N LEU A 25 1.33 2.14 21.25
CA LEU A 25 2.36 1.91 20.23
C LEU A 25 1.72 1.49 18.91
N GLY A 26 1.95 2.28 17.87
CA GLY A 26 1.59 2.00 16.48
C GLY A 26 2.83 1.74 15.63
N LEU A 27 2.68 0.89 14.62
CA LEU A 27 3.71 0.65 13.62
C LEU A 27 3.10 0.89 12.24
N ASP A 28 3.81 1.65 11.43
CA ASP A 28 3.42 2.07 10.10
C ASP A 28 4.56 1.77 9.12
N VAL A 29 4.24 1.29 7.93
CA VAL A 29 5.21 0.94 6.89
C VAL A 29 4.97 1.85 5.71
N THR A 30 5.97 2.67 5.37
CA THR A 30 5.86 3.62 4.27
C THR A 30 5.99 2.90 2.93
N LYS A 31 5.45 3.51 1.87
CA LYS A 31 5.54 2.98 0.50
C LYS A 31 6.99 2.85 -0.01
N ALA A 32 7.92 3.61 0.56
CA ALA A 32 9.35 3.53 0.28
C ALA A 32 10.06 2.39 1.04
N GLY A 33 9.32 1.59 1.83
CA GLY A 33 9.87 0.51 2.64
C GLY A 33 10.40 0.95 4.01
N GLY A 34 10.19 2.21 4.41
CA GLY A 34 10.59 2.71 5.72
C GLY A 34 9.64 2.26 6.83
N ILE A 35 10.16 1.98 8.01
CA ILE A 35 9.37 1.57 9.17
C ILE A 35 9.25 2.75 10.13
N VAL A 36 8.03 3.12 10.51
CA VAL A 36 7.75 4.20 11.45
C VAL A 36 7.05 3.64 12.68
N VAL A 37 7.70 3.75 13.84
CA VAL A 37 7.11 3.40 15.13
C VAL A 37 6.61 4.67 15.79
N ARG A 38 5.31 4.73 16.09
CA ARG A 38 4.69 5.87 16.77
C ARG A 38 4.29 5.45 18.17
N GLY A 39 4.70 6.20 19.18
CA GLY A 39 4.48 5.78 20.57
C GLY A 39 4.35 6.91 21.56
N PRO A 40 4.05 6.55 22.83
CA PRO A 40 4.16 7.44 23.97
C PRO A 40 5.56 8.09 24.09
N HIS A 41 5.64 9.18 24.85
CA HIS A 41 6.91 9.88 25.10
C HIS A 41 7.95 9.06 25.87
N HIS A 42 7.50 8.10 26.69
CA HIS A 42 8.36 7.22 27.45
C HIS A 42 8.81 5.97 26.68
N THR A 43 8.37 5.81 25.43
CA THR A 43 8.82 4.67 24.62
C THR A 43 10.35 4.68 24.57
N THR A 44 10.97 3.54 24.81
CA THR A 44 12.43 3.38 24.70
C THR A 44 12.82 2.79 23.34
N ASP A 45 14.10 2.94 22.98
CA ASP A 45 14.62 2.34 21.75
C ASP A 45 14.55 0.81 21.80
N ALA A 46 14.72 0.23 23.00
CA ALA A 46 14.59 -1.20 23.24
C ALA A 46 13.15 -1.68 23.01
N GLU A 47 12.14 -0.95 23.50
CA GLU A 47 10.73 -1.26 23.26
C GLU A 47 10.35 -1.13 21.78
N ALA A 48 10.84 -0.08 21.11
CA ALA A 48 10.63 0.10 19.68
C ALA A 48 11.25 -1.06 18.88
N THR A 49 12.47 -1.46 19.22
CA THR A 49 13.18 -2.59 18.61
C THR A 49 12.44 -3.90 18.84
N ALA A 50 12.02 -4.17 20.09
CA ALA A 50 11.26 -5.36 20.44
C ALA A 50 9.92 -5.45 19.69
N LEU A 51 9.26 -4.30 19.47
CA LEU A 51 8.01 -4.24 18.72
C LEU A 51 8.24 -4.54 17.23
N VAL A 52 9.29 -3.97 16.64
CA VAL A 52 9.69 -4.26 15.25
C VAL A 52 10.01 -5.74 15.08
N GLU A 53 10.81 -6.31 15.98
CA GLU A 53 11.19 -7.73 15.89
C GLU A 53 9.97 -8.65 16.07
N ARG A 54 9.11 -8.37 17.06
CA ARG A 54 7.86 -9.12 17.29
C ARG A 54 6.94 -9.07 16.07
N ARG A 55 6.88 -7.93 15.38
CA ARG A 55 6.03 -7.72 14.19
C ARG A 55 6.75 -7.95 12.87
N ARG A 56 7.98 -8.48 12.88
CA ARG A 56 8.81 -8.66 11.68
C ARG A 56 8.09 -9.40 10.55
N ARG A 57 7.37 -10.50 10.87
CA ARG A 57 6.56 -11.24 9.88
C ARG A 57 5.45 -10.39 9.26
N TRP A 58 4.78 -9.56 10.06
CA TRP A 58 3.73 -8.65 9.58
C TRP A 58 4.33 -7.56 8.69
N ILE A 59 5.49 -7.01 9.06
CA ILE A 59 6.19 -6.00 8.26
C ILE A 59 6.55 -6.56 6.88
N TYR A 60 7.12 -7.77 6.81
CA TYR A 60 7.42 -8.41 5.52
C TYR A 60 6.17 -8.65 4.68
N ARG A 61 5.06 -9.10 5.28
CA ARG A 61 3.79 -9.24 4.56
C ARG A 61 3.29 -7.91 4.02
N GLN A 62 3.43 -6.83 4.80
CA GLN A 62 3.02 -5.50 4.39
C GLN A 62 3.90 -4.95 3.28
N LEU A 63 5.21 -5.17 3.34
CA LEU A 63 6.14 -4.82 2.27
C LEU A 63 5.86 -5.61 0.99
N ASN A 64 5.56 -6.91 1.11
CA ASN A 64 5.19 -7.73 -0.04
C ASN A 64 3.87 -7.25 -0.66
N HIS A 65 2.86 -6.97 0.16
CA HIS A 65 1.61 -6.40 -0.31
C HIS A 65 1.83 -5.02 -0.96
N LEU A 66 2.69 -4.17 -0.40
CA LEU A 66 3.05 -2.88 -0.99
C LEU A 66 3.81 -3.05 -2.30
N ALA A 67 4.64 -4.07 -2.46
CA ALA A 67 5.31 -4.39 -3.72
C ALA A 67 4.30 -4.87 -4.79
N GLU A 68 3.35 -5.73 -4.40
CA GLU A 68 2.26 -6.21 -5.27
C GLU A 68 1.26 -5.12 -5.67
N THR A 69 1.01 -4.17 -4.76
CA THR A 69 0.07 -3.05 -4.97
C THR A 69 0.75 -1.75 -5.39
N SER A 70 2.08 -1.75 -5.52
CA SER A 70 2.78 -0.64 -6.15
C SER A 70 2.37 -0.64 -7.61
N PRO A 71 1.70 0.42 -8.09
CA PRO A 71 1.31 0.48 -9.48
C PRO A 71 2.61 0.42 -10.28
N THR A 72 2.79 -0.66 -11.03
CA THR A 72 3.68 -0.65 -12.18
C THR A 72 3.39 0.67 -12.88
N PRO A 73 4.35 1.60 -13.02
CA PRO A 73 4.10 2.78 -13.82
C PRO A 73 3.58 2.27 -15.16
N PRO A 74 2.46 2.81 -15.68
CA PRO A 74 1.98 2.39 -16.99
C PRO A 74 3.09 2.75 -17.96
N TYR A 75 3.91 1.76 -18.32
CA TYR A 75 4.89 1.91 -19.36
C TYR A 75 4.07 2.15 -20.61
N GLY A 76 4.04 3.42 -21.03
CA GLY A 76 3.57 3.79 -22.34
C GLY A 76 4.39 3.06 -23.38
N THR A 77 3.88 1.92 -23.84
CA THR A 77 4.32 1.25 -25.06
C THR A 77 3.17 0.39 -25.54
N SER A 78 2.39 0.92 -26.48
CA SER A 78 1.70 0.09 -27.46
C SER A 78 2.74 -0.82 -28.13
N PRO A 79 2.41 -2.10 -28.34
CA PRO A 79 2.10 -2.48 -29.72
C PRO A 79 0.87 -3.40 -29.81
N THR A 80 -0.01 -3.01 -30.72
CA THR A 80 -0.59 -3.86 -31.77
C THR A 80 -0.61 -5.38 -31.52
N GLY A 81 -1.83 -5.95 -31.41
CA GLY A 81 -2.08 -7.31 -31.90
C GLY A 81 -2.99 -8.20 -31.05
N SER A 82 -4.04 -8.70 -31.71
CA SER A 82 -4.85 -9.90 -31.39
C SER A 82 -6.02 -9.69 -30.42
N SER A 83 -7.20 -9.29 -30.89
CA SER A 83 -8.22 -10.09 -31.59
C SER A 83 -8.95 -11.10 -30.70
N SER A 84 -10.21 -10.83 -30.36
CA SER A 84 -11.35 -11.67 -30.77
C SER A 84 -12.70 -11.08 -30.30
N PRO A 85 -13.80 -11.37 -31.02
CA PRO A 85 -14.91 -10.46 -31.22
C PRO A 85 -16.11 -10.75 -30.31
N SER A 86 -16.72 -9.71 -29.75
CA SER A 86 -18.10 -9.80 -29.25
C SER A 86 -19.03 -9.15 -30.25
N SER A 87 -19.68 -10.01 -31.04
CA SER A 87 -20.85 -9.72 -31.86
C SER A 87 -21.89 -8.94 -31.06
N ALA A 88 -22.12 -7.69 -31.45
CA ALA A 88 -23.36 -6.99 -31.17
C ALA A 88 -23.99 -6.69 -32.54
N ALA A 89 -24.75 -7.65 -33.05
CA ALA A 89 -25.63 -7.42 -34.19
C ALA A 89 -26.71 -6.45 -33.72
N GLY A 90 -26.53 -5.18 -34.06
CA GLY A 90 -27.65 -4.25 -34.15
C GLY A 90 -28.45 -4.57 -35.40
N THR A 91 -29.76 -4.56 -35.26
CA THR A 91 -30.69 -4.12 -36.30
C THR A 91 -31.89 -3.53 -35.61
N ASP A 92 -31.88 -2.20 -35.52
CA ASP A 92 -33.09 -1.40 -35.60
C ASP A 92 -33.71 -1.65 -36.98
N SER A 93 -35.01 -1.90 -37.05
CA SER A 93 -35.80 -1.69 -38.27
C SER A 93 -37.27 -1.59 -37.90
N ALA A 94 -37.73 -0.35 -37.91
CA ALA A 94 -39.13 0.04 -38.01
C ALA A 94 -39.84 -0.66 -39.18
N SER A 95 -41.12 -1.04 -39.00
CA SER A 95 -42.23 -0.80 -39.94
C SER A 95 -43.49 -1.56 -39.49
N SER A 96 -44.56 -0.84 -39.15
CA SER A 96 -45.95 -1.33 -39.27
C SER A 96 -46.29 -1.49 -40.77
N PRO A 97 -47.24 -2.37 -41.20
CA PRO A 97 -48.67 -1.98 -41.21
C PRO A 97 -49.73 -3.13 -41.22
N THR A 98 -50.98 -2.72 -40.91
CA THR A 98 -52.30 -3.08 -41.50
C THR A 98 -52.88 -4.51 -41.47
N THR A 99 -53.99 -4.62 -40.73
CA THR A 99 -55.34 -5.17 -41.04
C THR A 99 -55.54 -6.21 -42.14
N HIS A 100 -56.20 -7.33 -41.80
CA HIS A 100 -57.45 -7.77 -42.44
C HIS A 100 -58.27 -8.71 -41.54
#